data_AF-A0A2V7E284-F1
#
_entry.id   AF-A0A2V7E284-F1
#
_cell.length_a   1.000
_cell.length_b   1.000
_cell.length_c   1.000
_cell.angle_alpha   90.00
_cell.angle_beta   90.00
_cell.angle_gamma   90.00
#
_symmetry.space_group_name_H-M   'P 1'
#
loop_
_entity.id
_entity.type
_entity.pdbx_description
1 polymer ?
#
loop_
_entity_poly.entity_id
_entity_poly.type
_entity_poly.pdbx_seq_one_letter_code
_entity_poly.pdbx_strand_id
1 'polypeptide(L)'
;MIRVRPGLLALAALVVASAASGGGLDVTIDAYRAAATDGATGTVTGRAIDESDRRSAPDEPRVGIGVTLVPRSRALLEELGGIKRRVRSQPTTYPTSARAVVEARRNYERALATAGAGDLVRYVPGSADGTFQLEHVPIGEWVLLVEHAVFVNKPGPIQGRQEWTTFRKEPQFLGYYAVTFWLEELRVARGETAAVELTERNAWMTGIEEQRTPEPKPPRRPR
;
A
#
# COMPACT_ATOMS: atom_id res chain seq x y z
N MET A 1 3.19 -11.51 -69.35
CA MET A 1 3.36 -10.23 -68.64
C MET A 1 3.28 -10.46 -67.14
N ILE A 2 4.23 -9.88 -66.42
CA ILE A 2 4.54 -10.06 -64.99
C ILE A 2 3.42 -9.47 -64.10
N ARG A 3 2.99 -10.18 -63.05
CA ARG A 3 3.09 -9.67 -61.66
C ARG A 3 2.81 -10.73 -60.60
N VAL A 4 3.75 -10.74 -59.66
CA VAL A 4 3.92 -11.60 -58.49
C VAL A 4 3.08 -11.04 -57.32
N ARG A 5 2.44 -11.89 -56.51
CA ARG A 5 2.80 -12.11 -55.10
C ARG A 5 1.76 -12.97 -54.34
N PRO A 6 2.21 -14.02 -53.61
CA PRO A 6 1.36 -14.85 -52.77
C PRO A 6 1.22 -14.22 -51.37
N GLY A 7 -0.02 -14.07 -50.90
CA GLY A 7 -0.32 -13.63 -49.54
C GLY A 7 -0.50 -14.83 -48.61
N LEU A 8 0.58 -15.23 -47.95
CA LEU A 8 0.56 -16.11 -46.78
C LEU A 8 -0.17 -15.38 -45.64
N LEU A 9 -1.32 -15.88 -45.18
CA LEU A 9 -1.91 -15.49 -43.91
C LEU A 9 -1.68 -16.62 -42.91
N ALA A 10 -0.55 -16.53 -42.21
CA ALA A 10 -0.28 -17.31 -41.03
C ALA A 10 -1.09 -16.71 -39.86
N LEU A 11 -2.07 -17.46 -39.38
CA LEU A 11 -2.88 -17.13 -38.21
C LEU A 11 -2.02 -17.38 -36.95
N ALA A 12 -1.34 -16.34 -36.47
CA ALA A 12 -0.62 -16.39 -35.20
C ALA A 12 -1.62 -16.35 -34.04
N ALA A 13 -1.80 -17.50 -33.37
CA ALA A 13 -2.50 -17.58 -32.10
C ALA A 13 -1.70 -16.82 -31.04
N LEU A 14 -2.21 -15.65 -30.63
CA LEU A 14 -1.67 -14.88 -29.53
C LEU A 14 -2.05 -15.59 -28.21
N VAL A 15 -1.24 -16.56 -27.81
CA VAL A 15 -1.27 -17.08 -26.44
C VAL A 15 -0.72 -15.97 -25.55
N VAL A 16 -1.63 -15.23 -24.92
CA VAL A 16 -1.28 -14.33 -23.81
C VAL A 16 -0.83 -15.23 -22.66
N ALA A 17 0.48 -15.45 -22.58
CA ALA A 17 1.12 -16.02 -21.41
C ALA A 17 0.97 -15.00 -20.28
N SER A 18 -0.09 -15.12 -19.50
CA SER A 18 -0.15 -14.58 -18.15
C SER A 18 0.94 -15.28 -17.35
N ALA A 19 2.13 -14.68 -17.31
CA ALA A 19 3.16 -15.05 -16.35
C ALA A 19 2.62 -14.71 -14.97
N ALA A 20 1.90 -15.66 -14.37
CA ALA A 20 1.84 -15.75 -12.92
C ALA A 20 3.28 -16.06 -12.51
N SER A 21 3.99 -15.05 -12.02
CA SER A 21 5.28 -15.23 -11.39
C SER A 21 5.07 -16.07 -10.13
N GLY A 22 5.07 -17.40 -10.29
CA GLY A 22 5.34 -18.35 -9.21
C GLY A 22 6.81 -18.30 -8.82
N GLY A 23 7.35 -17.09 -8.62
CA GLY A 23 8.62 -16.89 -7.97
C GLY A 23 8.39 -17.13 -6.49
N GLY A 24 9.13 -18.08 -5.90
CA GLY A 24 9.16 -18.22 -4.46
C GLY A 24 9.45 -16.86 -3.80
N LEU A 25 8.95 -16.67 -2.58
CA LEU A 25 9.29 -15.49 -1.78
C LEU A 25 10.80 -15.30 -1.77
N ASP A 26 11.25 -14.08 -2.04
CA ASP A 26 12.65 -13.68 -1.98
C ASP A 26 13.11 -13.42 -0.54
N VAL A 27 12.67 -14.27 0.39
CA VAL A 27 12.87 -14.16 1.83
C VAL A 27 13.17 -15.52 2.43
N THR A 28 14.24 -15.59 3.23
CA THR A 28 14.63 -16.80 3.97
C THR A 28 13.81 -16.92 5.25
N ILE A 29 12.59 -17.45 5.16
CA ILE A 29 11.65 -17.59 6.30
C ILE A 29 12.27 -18.34 7.49
N ASP A 30 13.03 -19.42 7.22
CA ASP A 30 13.63 -20.24 8.27
C ASP A 30 14.61 -19.47 9.16
N ALA A 31 15.28 -18.44 8.62
CA ALA A 31 16.18 -17.59 9.39
C ALA A 31 15.42 -16.78 10.46
N TYR A 32 14.26 -16.21 10.10
CA TYR A 32 13.42 -15.47 11.04
C TYR A 32 12.82 -16.40 12.11
N ARG A 33 12.44 -17.63 11.73
CA ARG A 33 11.90 -18.62 12.67
C ARG A 33 12.95 -19.14 13.65
N ALA A 34 14.16 -19.40 13.18
CA ALA A 34 15.28 -19.77 14.03
C ALA A 34 15.56 -18.65 15.04
N ALA A 35 15.65 -17.40 14.56
CA ALA A 35 15.81 -16.23 15.42
C ALA A 35 14.70 -16.09 16.48
N ALA A 36 13.45 -16.28 16.10
CA ALA A 36 12.32 -16.25 17.03
C ALA A 36 12.41 -17.36 18.09
N THR A 37 12.78 -18.57 17.67
CA THR A 37 12.90 -19.75 18.54
C THR A 37 14.04 -19.62 19.54
N ASP A 38 15.17 -19.03 19.12
CA ASP A 38 16.35 -18.80 19.95
C ASP A 38 16.21 -17.58 20.88
N GLY A 39 15.05 -16.90 20.85
CA GLY A 39 14.85 -15.63 21.57
C GLY A 39 15.78 -14.51 21.08
N ALA A 40 16.33 -14.64 19.87
CA ALA A 40 17.12 -13.61 19.23
C ALA A 40 16.18 -12.57 18.61
N THR A 41 15.68 -11.69 19.48
CA THR A 41 14.73 -10.64 19.12
C THR A 41 15.25 -9.27 19.50
N GLY A 42 14.73 -8.23 18.84
CA GLY A 42 14.87 -6.83 19.22
C GLY A 42 13.52 -6.14 19.29
N THR A 43 13.56 -4.81 19.39
CA THR A 43 12.38 -3.95 19.46
C THR A 43 12.42 -2.94 18.32
N VAL A 44 11.27 -2.65 17.73
CA VAL A 44 11.10 -1.54 16.79
C VAL A 44 10.18 -0.52 17.44
N THR A 45 10.63 0.73 17.57
CA THR A 45 9.83 1.82 18.08
C THR A 45 9.79 2.95 17.07
N GLY A 46 8.76 3.78 17.16
CA GLY A 46 8.79 5.03 16.45
C GLY A 46 7.73 6.01 16.89
N ARG A 47 7.84 7.22 16.33
CA ARG A 47 6.96 8.34 16.62
C ARG A 47 6.64 9.10 15.35
N ALA A 48 5.36 9.40 15.16
CA ALA A 48 4.89 10.27 14.09
C ALA A 48 4.64 11.68 14.62
N ILE A 49 5.14 12.66 13.88
CA ILE A 49 5.21 14.06 14.27
C ILE A 49 4.68 14.94 13.15
N ASP A 50 3.84 15.89 13.54
CA ASP A 50 3.46 17.05 12.76
C ASP A 50 4.43 18.18 13.04
N GLU A 51 5.29 18.43 12.06
CA GLU A 51 6.22 19.57 12.13
C GLU A 51 5.42 20.87 12.16
N SER A 52 5.68 21.69 13.17
CA SER A 52 5.06 23.00 13.27
C SER A 52 5.58 23.95 12.19
N ASP A 53 4.67 24.68 11.54
CA ASP A 53 4.98 25.78 10.60
C ASP A 53 5.80 26.91 11.23
N ARG A 54 5.78 27.03 12.57
CA ARG A 54 6.59 27.98 13.32
C ARG A 54 7.81 27.27 13.90
N ARG A 55 9.01 27.81 13.62
CA ARG A 55 10.33 27.32 14.12
C ARG A 55 10.45 27.13 15.65
N SER A 56 9.49 27.61 16.44
CA SER A 56 9.56 27.59 17.91
C SER A 56 8.31 27.01 18.57
N ALA A 57 7.33 26.52 17.80
CA ALA A 57 6.24 25.78 18.43
C ALA A 57 6.67 24.32 18.66
N PRO A 58 6.14 23.68 19.72
CA PRO A 58 6.38 22.27 19.93
C PRO A 58 5.79 21.45 18.78
N ASP A 59 6.52 20.41 18.42
CA ASP A 59 6.07 19.38 17.48
C ASP A 59 4.83 18.66 18.02
N GLU A 60 3.79 18.55 17.20
CA GLU A 60 2.53 17.90 17.59
C GLU A 60 2.57 16.40 17.23
N PRO A 61 2.05 15.50 18.08
CA PRO A 61 2.00 14.09 17.74
C PRO A 61 0.98 13.84 16.63
N ARG A 62 1.38 13.12 15.58
CA ARG A 62 0.47 12.66 14.54
C ARG A 62 -0.23 11.39 14.99
N VAL A 63 -1.53 11.49 15.26
CA VAL A 63 -2.38 10.37 15.68
C VAL A 63 -3.00 9.63 14.50
N GLY A 64 -3.54 8.43 14.73
CA GLY A 64 -4.29 7.70 13.71
C GLY A 64 -3.44 7.03 12.63
N ILE A 65 -2.19 6.70 12.96
CA ILE A 65 -1.29 5.94 12.08
C ILE A 65 -1.58 4.43 12.18
N GLY A 66 -1.44 3.72 11.06
CA GLY A 66 -1.41 2.26 10.99
C GLY A 66 -0.01 1.79 10.65
N VAL A 67 0.57 0.90 11.46
CA VAL A 67 1.94 0.44 11.31
C VAL A 67 1.95 -1.03 10.89
N THR A 68 2.62 -1.32 9.78
CA THR A 68 2.84 -2.69 9.31
C THR A 68 4.34 -2.96 9.20
N LEU A 69 4.79 -4.06 9.79
CA LEU A 69 6.16 -4.52 9.72
C LEU A 69 6.18 -5.91 9.09
N VAL A 70 6.98 -6.08 8.03
CA VAL A 70 7.08 -7.33 7.27
C VAL A 70 8.54 -7.66 6.95
N PRO A 71 8.91 -8.93 6.74
CA PRO A 71 10.26 -9.28 6.31
C PRO A 71 10.65 -8.53 5.03
N ARG A 72 11.91 -8.10 4.93
CA ARG A 72 12.42 -7.40 3.76
C ARG A 72 12.34 -8.28 2.53
N SER A 73 11.57 -7.83 1.55
CA SER A 73 11.49 -8.39 0.20
C SER A 73 11.90 -7.32 -0.80
N ARG A 74 12.85 -7.66 -1.67
CA ARG A 74 13.26 -6.82 -2.79
C ARG A 74 12.11 -6.68 -3.79
N ALA A 75 11.37 -7.76 -4.05
CA ALA A 75 10.22 -7.74 -4.94
C ALA A 75 9.14 -6.75 -4.46
N LEU A 76 8.82 -6.74 -3.16
CA LEU A 76 7.90 -5.76 -2.58
C LEU A 76 8.42 -4.32 -2.77
N LEU A 77 9.68 -4.06 -2.42
CA LEU A 77 10.28 -2.73 -2.53
C LEU A 77 10.32 -2.22 -3.99
N GLU A 78 10.60 -3.10 -4.95
CA GLU A 78 10.56 -2.80 -6.37
C GLU A 78 9.14 -2.47 -6.86
N GLU A 79 8.13 -3.22 -6.40
CA GLU A 79 6.72 -2.98 -6.70
C GLU A 79 6.24 -1.64 -6.16
N LEU A 80 6.49 -1.37 -4.87
CA LEU A 80 6.18 -0.09 -4.21
C LEU A 80 6.89 1.07 -4.91
N GLY A 81 8.18 0.94 -5.19
CA GLY A 81 8.95 1.93 -5.96
C GLY A 81 8.36 2.13 -7.37
N GLY A 82 7.86 1.07 -8.00
CA GLY A 82 7.17 1.11 -9.28
C GLY A 82 5.86 1.91 -9.23
N ILE A 83 5.07 1.75 -8.18
CA ILE A 83 3.84 2.55 -7.94
C ILE A 83 4.20 4.04 -7.84
N LYS A 84 5.17 4.39 -6.98
CA LYS A 84 5.62 5.78 -6.81
C LYS A 84 6.12 6.39 -8.12
N ARG A 85 6.85 5.64 -8.94
CA ARG A 85 7.30 6.11 -10.27
C ARG A 85 6.13 6.33 -11.23
N ARG A 86 5.16 5.40 -11.30
CA ARG A 86 3.98 5.54 -12.17
C ARG A 86 3.14 6.75 -11.82
N VAL A 87 2.94 7.00 -10.52
CA VAL A 87 2.18 8.17 -10.08
C VAL A 87 2.85 9.49 -10.47
N ARG A 88 4.18 9.55 -10.43
CA ARG A 88 4.92 10.73 -10.89
C ARG A 88 4.85 10.93 -12.40
N SER A 89 4.80 9.87 -13.20
CA SER A 89 4.80 9.96 -14.67
C SER A 89 3.41 9.99 -15.29
N GLN A 90 2.38 9.50 -14.59
CA GLN A 90 1.01 9.35 -15.11
C GLN A 90 0.00 9.90 -14.10
N PRO A 91 -0.40 11.18 -14.23
CA PRO A 91 -1.35 11.81 -13.32
C PRO A 91 -2.68 11.05 -13.16
N THR A 92 -3.11 10.32 -14.20
CA THR A 92 -4.33 9.49 -14.20
C THR A 92 -4.30 8.35 -13.19
N THR A 93 -3.12 7.96 -12.68
CA THR A 93 -2.98 6.89 -11.68
C THR A 93 -3.09 7.40 -10.24
N TYR A 94 -2.99 8.72 -10.04
CA TYR A 94 -3.02 9.35 -8.71
C TYR A 94 -4.32 9.09 -7.90
N PRO A 95 -5.52 9.09 -8.50
CA PRO A 95 -6.78 8.83 -7.78
C PRO A 95 -6.89 7.46 -7.09
N THR A 96 -6.05 6.50 -7.49
CA THR A 96 -6.06 5.11 -6.99
C THR A 96 -4.72 4.71 -6.39
N SER A 97 -3.80 5.64 -6.21
CA SER A 97 -2.43 5.32 -5.83
C SER A 97 -2.33 4.76 -4.42
N ALA A 98 -3.16 5.25 -3.49
CA ALA A 98 -3.19 4.71 -2.13
C ALA A 98 -3.66 3.25 -2.14
N ARG A 99 -4.72 2.95 -2.91
CA ARG A 99 -5.21 1.58 -3.10
C ARG A 99 -4.12 0.66 -3.68
N ALA A 100 -3.35 1.14 -4.66
CA ALA A 100 -2.27 0.34 -5.26
C ALA A 100 -1.18 -0.04 -4.23
N VAL A 101 -0.82 0.87 -3.31
CA VAL A 101 0.14 0.58 -2.23
C VAL A 101 -0.42 -0.47 -1.27
N VAL A 102 -1.67 -0.30 -0.85
CA VAL A 102 -2.36 -1.25 0.04
C VAL A 102 -2.49 -2.63 -0.61
N GLU A 103 -2.80 -2.69 -1.90
CA GLU A 103 -2.88 -3.95 -2.66
C GLU A 103 -1.52 -4.64 -2.77
N ALA A 104 -0.44 -3.91 -3.08
CA ALA A 104 0.91 -4.46 -3.11
C ALA A 104 1.32 -5.06 -1.76
N ARG A 105 1.08 -4.31 -0.66
CA ARG A 105 1.27 -4.81 0.72
C ARG A 105 0.47 -6.10 0.96
N ARG A 106 -0.84 -6.09 0.71
CA ARG A 106 -1.72 -7.23 0.97
C ARG A 106 -1.37 -8.46 0.13
N ASN A 107 -0.89 -8.26 -1.09
CA ASN A 107 -0.44 -9.35 -1.95
C ASN A 107 0.81 -10.03 -1.36
N TYR A 108 1.75 -9.24 -0.84
CA TYR A 108 2.92 -9.76 -0.16
C TYR A 108 2.57 -10.46 1.17
N GLU A 109 1.70 -9.87 1.99
CA GLU A 109 1.20 -10.52 3.22
C GLU A 109 0.53 -11.86 2.91
N ARG A 110 -0.27 -11.94 1.84
CA ARG A 110 -0.89 -13.19 1.39
C ARG A 110 0.14 -14.20 0.90
N ALA A 111 1.19 -13.77 0.22
CA ALA A 111 2.29 -14.63 -0.19
C ALA A 111 3.01 -15.22 1.04
N LEU A 112 3.33 -14.39 2.04
CA LEU A 112 3.90 -14.84 3.32
C LEU A 112 2.98 -15.86 4.01
N ALA A 113 1.68 -15.57 4.10
CA ALA A 113 0.70 -16.48 4.69
C ALA A 113 0.64 -17.83 3.93
N THR A 114 0.68 -17.80 2.60
CA THR A 114 0.67 -19.01 1.75
C THR A 114 1.93 -19.85 1.96
N ALA A 115 3.06 -19.23 2.25
CA ALA A 115 4.30 -19.89 2.61
C ALA A 115 4.39 -20.29 4.10
N GLY A 116 3.32 -20.12 4.86
CA GLY A 116 3.26 -20.43 6.30
C GLY A 116 3.98 -19.43 7.19
N ALA A 117 4.37 -18.26 6.68
CA ALA A 117 5.07 -17.18 7.39
C ALA A 117 4.15 -15.98 7.70
N GLY A 118 2.84 -16.21 7.78
CA GLY A 118 1.86 -15.16 8.12
C GLY A 118 2.08 -14.61 9.53
N ASP A 119 2.67 -15.40 10.41
CA ASP A 119 3.11 -15.01 11.75
C ASP A 119 4.29 -14.03 11.74
N LEU A 120 4.94 -13.75 10.60
CA LEU A 120 5.95 -12.69 10.50
C LEU A 120 5.35 -11.32 10.16
N VAL A 121 4.08 -11.27 9.73
CA VAL A 121 3.39 -9.99 9.51
C VAL A 121 2.98 -9.43 10.86
N ARG A 122 3.47 -8.24 11.19
CA ARG A 122 3.09 -7.52 12.42
C ARG A 122 2.32 -6.27 12.05
N TYR A 123 1.19 -6.09 12.72
CA TYR A 123 0.39 -4.88 12.62
C TYR A 123 0.15 -4.31 14.02
N VAL A 124 0.39 -3.02 14.18
CA VAL A 124 0.02 -2.28 15.39
C VAL A 124 -0.60 -0.94 14.99
N PRO A 125 -1.72 -0.52 15.61
CA PRO A 125 -2.16 0.86 15.50
C PRO A 125 -1.22 1.77 16.29
N GLY A 126 -1.05 3.01 15.84
CA GLY A 126 -0.38 4.04 16.62
C GLY A 126 -1.18 4.42 17.86
N SER A 127 -0.46 4.79 18.91
CA SER A 127 -1.02 5.31 20.15
C SER A 127 -1.48 6.77 20.00
N ALA A 128 -2.21 7.28 20.99
CA ALA A 128 -2.76 8.64 21.01
C ALA A 128 -1.70 9.75 21.14
N ASP A 129 -0.46 9.39 21.49
CA ASP A 129 0.74 10.23 21.50
C ASP A 129 1.56 10.13 20.19
N GLY A 130 1.00 9.47 19.16
CA GLY A 130 1.64 9.29 17.86
C GLY A 130 2.79 8.28 17.88
N THR A 131 2.95 7.51 18.95
CA THR A 131 4.02 6.50 19.06
C THR A 131 3.54 5.11 18.68
N PHE A 132 4.48 4.22 18.39
CA PHE A 132 4.23 2.80 18.22
C PHE A 132 5.43 1.99 18.71
N GLN A 133 5.17 0.75 19.12
CA GLN A 133 6.18 -0.18 19.58
C GLN A 133 5.83 -1.60 19.16
N LEU A 134 6.80 -2.30 18.56
CA LEU A 134 6.75 -3.71 18.25
C LEU A 134 7.88 -4.40 19.01
N GLU A 135 7.52 -5.28 19.93
CA GLU A 135 8.46 -6.06 20.73
C GLU A 135 8.64 -7.46 20.16
N HIS A 136 9.69 -8.15 20.62
CA HIS A 136 9.98 -9.54 20.26
C HIS A 136 10.07 -9.73 18.73
N VAL A 137 10.59 -8.74 18.02
CA VAL A 137 10.78 -8.81 16.57
C VAL A 137 12.02 -9.65 16.29
N PRO A 138 11.92 -10.76 15.54
CA PRO A 138 13.08 -11.60 15.23
C PRO A 138 14.19 -10.81 14.55
N ILE A 139 15.45 -11.12 14.87
CA ILE A 139 16.58 -10.47 14.20
C ILE A 139 16.52 -10.69 12.69
N GLY A 140 16.91 -9.67 11.92
CA GLY A 140 16.88 -9.71 10.47
C GLY A 140 16.59 -8.35 9.85
N GLU A 141 16.26 -8.39 8.57
CA GLU A 141 15.99 -7.23 7.75
C GLU A 141 14.49 -7.07 7.55
N TRP A 142 13.95 -5.92 7.87
CA TRP A 142 12.51 -5.66 7.90
C TRP A 142 12.17 -4.45 7.04
N VAL A 143 10.93 -4.43 6.57
CA VAL A 143 10.32 -3.26 5.92
C VAL A 143 9.20 -2.78 6.82
N LEU A 144 9.32 -1.53 7.26
CA LEU A 144 8.30 -0.81 7.99
C LEU A 144 7.51 0.04 6.99
N LEU A 145 6.21 -0.20 6.92
CA LEU A 145 5.26 0.61 6.16
C LEU A 145 4.25 1.21 7.14
N VAL A 146 4.25 2.54 7.24
CA VAL A 146 3.31 3.29 8.08
C VAL A 146 2.37 4.08 7.20
N GLU A 147 1.08 4.02 7.49
CA GLU A 147 0.03 4.74 6.75
C GLU A 147 -0.73 5.69 7.69
N HIS A 148 -1.01 6.89 7.20
CA HIS A 148 -1.91 7.85 7.86
C HIS A 148 -2.93 8.36 6.85
N ALA A 149 -4.21 8.11 7.10
CA ALA A 149 -5.29 8.45 6.19
C ALA A 149 -6.14 9.59 6.73
N VAL A 150 -6.26 10.66 5.96
CA VAL A 150 -7.16 11.79 6.26
C VAL A 150 -8.25 11.85 5.20
N PHE A 151 -9.50 11.82 5.64
CA PHE A 151 -10.62 12.04 4.72
C PHE A 151 -10.78 13.53 4.43
N VAL A 152 -10.71 13.87 3.14
CA VAL A 152 -11.02 15.20 2.63
C VAL A 152 -12.42 15.17 2.03
N ASN A 153 -13.36 15.79 2.73
CA ASN A 153 -14.71 15.98 2.22
C ASN A 153 -14.70 17.04 1.12
N LYS A 154 -14.90 16.61 -0.12
CA LYS A 154 -15.00 17.49 -1.28
C LYS A 154 -16.16 17.01 -2.15
N PRO A 155 -17.41 17.40 -1.83
CA PRO A 155 -18.56 16.94 -2.58
C PRO A 155 -18.45 17.41 -4.04
N GLY A 156 -18.77 16.51 -4.98
CA GLY A 156 -18.88 16.88 -6.39
C GLY A 156 -19.98 17.92 -6.65
N PRO A 157 -20.03 18.53 -7.85
CA PRO A 157 -21.10 19.43 -8.21
C PRO A 157 -22.47 18.74 -8.06
N ILE A 158 -23.43 19.46 -7.47
CA ILE A 158 -24.79 18.96 -7.25
C ILE A 158 -25.42 18.69 -8.62
N GLN A 159 -25.61 17.40 -8.97
CA GLN A 159 -26.39 17.01 -10.16
C GLN A 159 -27.83 17.49 -10.00
N GLY A 160 -28.34 18.18 -11.03
CA GLY A 160 -29.63 18.84 -11.00
C GLY A 160 -30.77 17.85 -10.84
N ARG A 161 -31.87 18.26 -10.19
CA ARG A 161 -33.06 17.43 -9.93
C ARG A 161 -33.68 16.79 -11.19
N GLN A 162 -33.39 17.33 -12.37
CA GLN A 162 -33.85 16.85 -13.67
C GLN A 162 -33.01 15.69 -14.24
N GLU A 163 -31.74 15.54 -13.81
CA GLU A 163 -30.86 14.42 -14.21
C GLU A 163 -31.21 13.13 -13.44
N TRP A 164 -31.80 13.27 -12.25
CA TRP A 164 -32.20 12.17 -11.36
C TRP A 164 -33.25 11.23 -11.95
N THR A 165 -34.06 11.69 -12.91
CA THR A 165 -35.18 10.91 -13.47
C THR A 165 -34.85 10.19 -14.77
N THR A 166 -33.75 10.55 -15.45
CA THR A 166 -33.54 10.13 -16.85
C THR A 166 -32.31 9.23 -17.04
N PHE A 167 -31.28 9.33 -16.19
CA PHE A 167 -30.04 8.55 -16.35
C PHE A 167 -29.81 7.60 -15.18
N ARG A 168 -29.23 6.42 -15.46
CA ARG A 168 -28.70 5.51 -14.43
C ARG A 168 -27.86 6.34 -13.46
N LYS A 169 -28.12 6.28 -12.15
CA LYS A 169 -27.37 7.02 -11.13
C LYS A 169 -25.88 6.77 -11.32
N GLU A 170 -25.17 7.73 -11.90
CA GLU A 170 -23.72 7.67 -11.96
C GLU A 170 -23.18 7.73 -10.53
N PRO A 171 -22.13 6.96 -10.19
CA PRO A 171 -21.45 7.06 -8.90
C PRO A 171 -21.03 8.50 -8.62
N GLN A 172 -21.63 9.13 -7.61
CA GLN A 172 -21.32 10.50 -7.21
C GLN A 172 -20.02 10.52 -6.41
N PHE A 173 -19.17 11.50 -6.70
CA PHE A 173 -17.95 11.75 -5.95
C PHE A 173 -18.27 12.33 -4.58
N LEU A 174 -17.86 11.63 -3.52
CA LEU A 174 -18.09 12.01 -2.11
C LEU A 174 -16.91 12.79 -1.51
N GLY A 175 -15.71 12.55 -2.01
CA GLY A 175 -14.47 13.06 -1.46
C GLY A 175 -13.35 12.06 -1.68
N TYR A 176 -12.27 12.17 -0.93
CA TYR A 176 -11.14 11.26 -1.05
C TYR A 176 -10.38 11.12 0.24
N TYR A 177 -9.72 9.97 0.42
CA TYR A 177 -8.69 9.82 1.45
C TYR A 177 -7.36 10.26 0.87
N ALA A 178 -6.72 11.24 1.51
CA ALA A 178 -5.30 11.49 1.35
C ALA A 178 -4.55 10.55 2.30
N VAL A 179 -3.74 9.65 1.75
CA VAL A 179 -2.99 8.66 2.53
C VAL A 179 -1.51 8.96 2.41
N THR A 180 -0.89 9.36 3.51
CA THR A 180 0.56 9.53 3.61
C THR A 180 1.17 8.20 4.03
N PHE A 181 2.19 7.77 3.29
CA PHE A 181 2.95 6.55 3.54
C PHE A 181 4.39 6.90 3.89
N TRP A 182 4.89 6.28 4.96
CA TRP A 182 6.32 6.20 5.28
C TRP A 182 6.80 4.78 5.02
N LEU A 183 7.97 4.65 4.42
CA LEU A 183 8.56 3.37 4.03
C LEU A 183 10.02 3.36 4.46
N GLU A 184 10.36 2.51 5.43
CA GLU A 184 11.70 2.39 5.98
C GLU A 184 12.19 0.94 5.92
N GLU A 185 13.45 0.77 5.57
CA GLU A 185 14.15 -0.51 5.67
C GLU A 185 14.93 -0.54 6.98
N LEU A 186 14.65 -1.52 7.84
CA LEU A 186 15.19 -1.60 9.19
C LEU A 186 16.00 -2.89 9.36
N ARG A 187 17.10 -2.80 10.10
CA ARG A 187 17.80 -3.99 10.60
C ARG A 187 17.53 -4.13 12.09
N VAL A 188 16.94 -5.25 12.48
CA VAL A 188 16.69 -5.58 13.89
C VAL A 188 17.83 -6.48 14.38
N ALA A 189 18.54 -6.00 15.40
CA ALA A 189 19.61 -6.73 16.06
C ALA A 189 19.17 -7.19 17.46
N ARG A 190 19.90 -8.17 18.01
CA ARG A 190 19.52 -8.85 19.25
C ARG A 190 19.59 -7.90 20.43
N GLY A 191 18.46 -7.71 21.12
CA GLY A 191 18.35 -6.83 22.28
C GLY A 191 18.45 -5.34 21.96
N GLU A 192 18.56 -4.97 20.67
CA GLU A 192 18.63 -3.58 20.25
C GLU A 192 17.23 -3.02 19.95
N THR A 193 17.11 -1.69 20.05
CA THR A 193 15.91 -0.96 19.66
C THR A 193 16.19 -0.18 18.38
N ALA A 194 15.50 -0.53 17.30
CA ALA A 194 15.47 0.27 16.07
C ALA A 194 14.40 1.36 16.21
N ALA A 195 14.84 2.62 16.33
CA ALA A 195 13.96 3.77 16.47
C ALA A 195 13.73 4.46 15.12
N VAL A 196 12.48 4.84 14.85
CA VAL A 196 12.07 5.53 13.61
C VAL A 196 11.27 6.79 13.94
N GLU A 197 11.66 7.91 13.35
CA GLU A 197 10.89 9.16 13.40
C GLU A 197 10.16 9.35 12.07
N LEU A 198 8.87 9.70 12.12
CA LEU A 198 8.03 9.87 10.94
C LEU A 198 7.56 11.33 10.91
N THR A 199 7.99 12.07 9.89
CA THR A 199 7.61 13.47 9.67
C THR A 199 7.13 13.67 8.23
N GLU A 200 6.48 14.78 7.94
CA GLU A 200 6.08 15.09 6.56
C GLU A 200 7.28 15.16 5.59
N ARG A 201 8.49 15.49 6.09
CA ARG A 201 9.69 15.59 5.23
C ARG A 201 10.22 14.25 4.79
N ASN A 202 10.11 13.22 5.64
CA ASN A 202 10.55 11.87 5.30
C ASN A 202 9.40 10.97 4.82
N ALA A 203 8.21 11.54 4.61
CA ALA A 203 7.13 10.84 3.95
C ALA A 203 7.60 10.29 2.60
N TRP A 204 7.43 8.99 2.40
CA TRP A 204 7.82 8.34 1.16
C TRP A 204 6.89 8.72 0.02
N MET A 205 5.58 8.79 0.28
CA MET A 205 4.58 9.12 -0.73
C MET A 205 3.26 9.54 -0.09
N THR A 206 2.60 10.55 -0.65
CA THR A 206 1.17 10.80 -0.39
C THR A 206 0.36 10.38 -1.60
N GLY A 207 -0.55 9.43 -1.41
CA GLY A 207 -1.48 8.94 -2.42
C GLY A 207 -2.92 9.35 -2.14
N ILE A 208 -3.79 9.14 -3.12
CA ILE A 208 -5.22 9.38 -2.97
C ILE A 208 -6.01 8.08 -3.20
N GLU A 209 -7.10 7.94 -2.45
CA GLU A 209 -8.19 7.01 -2.75
C GLU A 209 -9.52 7.77 -2.85
N GLU A 210 -10.04 7.92 -4.06
CA GLU A 210 -11.33 8.56 -4.29
C GLU A 210 -12.49 7.73 -3.74
N GLN A 211 -13.39 8.37 -3.00
CA GLN A 211 -14.62 7.78 -2.51
C GLN A 211 -15.79 8.20 -3.40
N ARG A 212 -16.52 7.21 -3.89
CA ARG A 212 -17.72 7.39 -4.71
C ARG A 212 -18.90 6.63 -4.11
N THR A 213 -20.13 7.09 -4.36
CA THR A 213 -21.32 6.32 -3.98
C THR A 213 -21.32 4.95 -4.68
N PRO A 214 -21.82 3.89 -4.03
CA PRO A 214 -21.94 2.58 -4.66
C PRO A 214 -22.74 2.65 -5.96
N GLU A 215 -22.35 1.86 -6.96
CA GLU A 215 -23.15 1.71 -8.18
C GLU A 215 -24.56 1.21 -7.84
N PRO A 216 -25.60 1.75 -8.49
CA PRO A 216 -26.96 1.27 -8.29
C PRO A 216 -27.07 -0.19 -8.70
N LYS A 217 -27.39 -1.07 -7.74
CA LYS A 217 -27.61 -2.49 -8.00
C LYS A 217 -28.80 -2.65 -8.96
N PRO A 218 -28.68 -3.44 -10.04
CA PRO A 218 -29.80 -3.67 -10.95
C PRO A 218 -30.98 -4.29 -10.18
N PRO A 219 -32.23 -3.91 -10.50
CA PRO A 219 -33.41 -4.45 -9.83
C PRO A 219 -33.43 -5.98 -10.00
N ARG A 220 -33.67 -6.70 -8.90
CA ARG A 220 -33.89 -8.15 -8.96
C ARG A 220 -35.13 -8.40 -9.81
N ARG A 221 -34.99 -9.20 -10.88
CA ARG A 221 -36.14 -9.63 -11.67
C ARG A 221 -37.10 -10.40 -10.76
N PRO A 222 -38.41 -10.09 -10.76
CA PRO A 222 -39.39 -10.92 -10.07
C PRO A 222 -39.34 -12.34 -10.66
N ARG A 223 -39.40 -13.34 -9.78
CA ARG A 223 -39.57 -14.75 -10.15
C ARG A 223 -41.03 -15.02 -10.47
#